data_AF-A0A8F0WG34-F1
#
_entry.id   AF-A0A8F0WG34-F1
#
_cell.length_a   1.000
_cell.length_b   1.000
_cell.length_c   1.000
_cell.angle_alpha   90.00
_cell.angle_beta   90.00
_cell.angle_gamma   90.00
#
_symmetry.space_group_name_H-M   'P 1'
#
loop_
_entity.id
_entity.type
_entity.pdbx_description
1 polymer ?
#
loop_
_entity_poly.entity_id
_entity_poly.type
_entity_poly.pdbx_seq_one_letter_code
_entity_poly.pdbx_strand_id
1 'polypeptide(L)'
;MSLDEKFIPIRNTFYDIIAGFFQTIARLFGYPKNPGMPTIPDVSSEVYSKSRLLDSLPRHKTFWPPIQRPETWFEMIFGPTPKVETVPKYIYESQDEGFYNFYIENYKNIYFLPDWLSQFIQVKLNICLDLTVLETIREVLFVGLMVYSQIVIFRIALSWFIYINPYTLPWCYLAAAVDWTEEILQGIVPAILGVNVTGSVFLGLLGVMADSLNHLVFTMPFLASEGEETKMLINDEMRDVLKFHYLPILWYRYPIPNEIREFWYNERPDILKYMQNAYKDLDIQFLPDNVVQQLNQQIVSTNLIYDSASTQIISTATSVQTHIDNNSLDFLNDVFHYF
;
A
#
# COMPACT_ATOMS: atom_id res chain seq x y z
N MET A 1 -56.37 0.28 -14.07
CA MET A 1 -55.28 0.42 -15.04
C MET A 1 -54.34 1.49 -14.52
N SER A 2 -53.10 1.11 -14.20
CA SER A 2 -52.10 2.06 -13.72
C SER A 2 -51.67 2.97 -14.87
N LEU A 3 -51.14 4.15 -14.55
CA LEU A 3 -50.63 5.09 -15.56
C LEU A 3 -49.57 4.44 -16.46
N ASP A 4 -48.77 3.50 -15.92
CA ASP A 4 -47.74 2.78 -16.67
C ASP A 4 -48.30 1.99 -17.86
N GLU A 5 -49.44 1.33 -17.70
CA GLU A 5 -50.07 0.55 -18.78
C GLU A 5 -50.48 1.43 -19.98
N LYS A 6 -50.80 2.71 -19.74
CA LYS A 6 -51.13 3.68 -20.79
C LYS A 6 -49.91 4.27 -21.50
N PHE A 7 -48.75 4.27 -20.86
CA PHE A 7 -47.51 4.82 -21.44
C PHE A 7 -46.70 3.79 -22.24
N ILE A 8 -46.95 2.49 -22.07
CA ILE A 8 -46.35 1.41 -22.88
C ILE A 8 -46.44 1.67 -24.39
N PRO A 9 -47.61 1.99 -24.99
CA PRO A 9 -47.70 2.22 -26.43
C PRO A 9 -46.87 3.42 -26.88
N ILE A 10 -46.94 4.54 -26.15
CA ILE A 10 -46.19 5.76 -26.46
C ILE A 10 -44.67 5.49 -26.40
N ARG A 11 -44.23 4.78 -25.35
CA ARG A 11 -42.84 4.37 -25.18
C ARG A 11 -42.36 3.48 -26.33
N ASN A 12 -43.16 2.49 -26.74
CA ASN A 12 -42.80 1.61 -27.84
C ASN A 12 -42.74 2.36 -29.17
N THR A 13 -43.70 3.25 -29.45
CA THR A 13 -43.66 4.10 -30.65
C THR A 13 -42.43 4.99 -30.66
N PHE A 14 -42.04 5.54 -29.52
CA PHE A 14 -40.82 6.32 -29.38
C PHE A 14 -39.56 5.49 -29.65
N TYR A 15 -39.51 4.26 -29.12
CA TYR A 15 -38.42 3.33 -29.41
C TYR A 15 -38.34 2.94 -30.89
N ASP A 16 -39.48 2.72 -31.55
CA ASP A 16 -39.51 2.39 -32.99
C ASP A 16 -39.02 3.56 -33.84
N ILE A 17 -39.39 4.80 -33.48
CA ILE A 17 -38.91 6.01 -34.17
C ILE A 17 -37.40 6.15 -34.01
N ILE A 18 -36.87 5.98 -32.80
CA ILE A 18 -35.43 6.05 -32.53
C ILE A 18 -34.69 4.92 -33.26
N ALA A 19 -35.22 3.70 -33.22
CA ALA A 19 -34.63 2.56 -33.90
C ALA A 19 -34.56 2.78 -35.41
N GLY A 20 -35.63 3.30 -36.03
CA GLY A 20 -35.67 3.66 -37.45
C GLY A 20 -34.67 4.75 -37.82
N PHE A 21 -34.47 5.75 -36.95
CA PHE A 21 -33.46 6.79 -37.13
C PHE A 21 -32.04 6.21 -37.13
N PHE A 22 -31.70 5.40 -36.13
CA PHE A 22 -30.39 4.76 -36.05
C PHE A 22 -30.15 3.75 -37.19
N GLN A 23 -31.17 3.00 -37.62
CA GLN A 23 -31.04 2.12 -38.77
C GLN A 23 -30.75 2.89 -40.06
N THR A 24 -31.39 4.04 -40.26
CA THR A 24 -31.15 4.90 -41.43
C THR A 24 -29.70 5.41 -41.44
N ILE A 25 -29.18 5.84 -40.28
CA ILE A 25 -27.77 6.24 -40.14
C ILE A 25 -26.85 5.05 -40.38
N ALA A 26 -27.13 3.89 -39.76
CA ALA A 26 -26.30 2.71 -39.85
C ALA A 26 -26.23 2.10 -41.26
N ARG A 27 -27.28 2.27 -42.09
CA ARG A 27 -27.26 1.90 -43.52
C ARG A 27 -26.17 2.65 -44.28
N LEU A 28 -25.89 3.92 -43.92
CA LEU A 28 -24.80 4.69 -44.52
C LEU A 28 -23.42 4.05 -44.26
N PHE A 29 -23.30 3.30 -43.15
CA PHE A 29 -22.09 2.60 -42.73
C PHE A 29 -22.08 1.09 -43.08
N GLY A 30 -22.99 0.65 -43.95
CA GLY A 30 -23.01 -0.71 -44.48
C GLY A 30 -23.85 -1.73 -43.71
N TYR A 31 -24.69 -1.31 -42.76
CA TYR A 31 -25.68 -2.19 -42.11
C TYR A 31 -26.72 -2.71 -43.13
N PRO A 32 -27.12 -3.99 -43.11
CA PRO A 32 -26.81 -5.02 -42.10
C PRO A 32 -25.60 -5.91 -42.43
N LYS A 33 -24.95 -5.71 -43.59
CA LYS A 33 -23.89 -6.61 -44.08
C LYS A 33 -22.54 -6.37 -43.39
N ASN A 34 -22.32 -5.17 -42.89
CA ASN A 34 -21.16 -4.85 -42.06
C ASN A 34 -21.42 -5.38 -40.63
N PRO A 35 -20.69 -6.40 -40.14
CA PRO A 35 -20.85 -6.92 -38.79
C PRO A 35 -20.46 -5.90 -37.71
N GLY A 36 -19.91 -4.74 -38.11
CA GLY A 36 -19.49 -3.68 -37.21
C GLY A 36 -18.12 -3.99 -36.60
N MET A 37 -17.74 -3.19 -35.62
CA MET A 37 -16.58 -3.47 -34.79
C MET A 37 -16.89 -4.71 -33.94
N PRO A 38 -16.01 -5.73 -33.88
CA PRO A 38 -16.22 -6.86 -32.99
C PRO A 38 -16.34 -6.36 -31.56
N THR A 39 -17.32 -6.87 -30.81
CA THR A 39 -17.54 -6.51 -29.40
C THR A 39 -16.38 -6.94 -28.50
N ILE A 40 -15.49 -7.78 -29.02
CA ILE A 40 -14.28 -8.27 -28.35
C ILE A 40 -13.10 -7.81 -29.21
N PRO A 41 -12.29 -6.86 -28.74
CA PRO A 41 -11.09 -6.46 -29.45
C PRO A 41 -10.08 -7.62 -29.44
N ASP A 42 -9.38 -7.82 -30.56
CA ASP A 42 -8.30 -8.80 -30.73
C ASP A 42 -7.02 -8.27 -30.05
N VAL A 43 -7.11 -8.02 -28.74
CA VAL A 43 -5.96 -7.65 -27.90
C VAL A 43 -5.20 -8.92 -27.55
N SER A 44 -3.88 -8.83 -27.38
CA SER A 44 -3.09 -9.96 -26.89
C SER A 44 -3.77 -10.59 -25.66
N SER A 45 -3.83 -11.93 -25.64
CA SER A 45 -4.58 -12.70 -24.66
C SER A 45 -4.28 -12.29 -23.21
N GLU A 46 -3.06 -11.83 -22.94
CA GLU A 46 -2.60 -11.39 -21.62
C GLU A 46 -3.19 -10.04 -21.17
N VAL A 47 -3.27 -9.04 -22.07
CA VAL A 47 -3.86 -7.73 -21.72
C VAL A 47 -5.36 -7.89 -21.49
N TYR A 48 -6.01 -8.73 -22.31
CA TYR A 48 -7.41 -9.07 -22.16
C TYR A 48 -7.70 -9.89 -20.90
N SER A 49 -6.82 -10.82 -20.51
CA SER A 49 -7.00 -11.58 -19.27
C SER A 49 -6.82 -10.70 -18.03
N LYS A 50 -5.85 -9.76 -18.04
CA LYS A 50 -5.65 -8.80 -16.96
C LYS A 50 -6.84 -7.85 -16.81
N SER A 51 -7.35 -7.30 -17.91
CA SER A 51 -8.53 -6.43 -17.83
C SER A 51 -9.77 -7.17 -17.35
N ARG A 52 -9.99 -8.40 -17.82
CA ARG A 52 -11.10 -9.25 -17.35
C ARG A 52 -10.97 -9.59 -15.87
N LEU A 53 -9.76 -9.83 -15.37
CA LEU A 53 -9.49 -10.04 -13.95
C LEU A 53 -9.86 -8.77 -13.17
N LEU A 54 -9.31 -7.62 -13.54
CA LEU A 54 -9.60 -6.33 -12.90
C LEU A 54 -11.09 -5.95 -12.93
N ASP A 55 -11.81 -6.34 -13.98
CA ASP A 55 -13.25 -6.14 -14.07
C ASP A 55 -14.06 -7.11 -13.21
N SER A 56 -13.51 -8.30 -12.91
CA SER A 56 -14.15 -9.28 -12.03
C SER A 56 -13.92 -9.02 -10.54
N LEU A 57 -12.91 -8.22 -10.18
CA LEU A 57 -12.58 -7.94 -8.79
C LEU A 57 -13.69 -7.15 -8.06
N PRO A 58 -13.95 -7.46 -6.78
CA PRO A 58 -14.84 -6.68 -5.96
C PRO A 58 -14.31 -5.25 -5.76
N ARG A 59 -15.21 -4.31 -5.43
CA ARG A 59 -14.84 -2.96 -5.00
C ARG A 59 -14.89 -2.86 -3.49
N HIS A 60 -13.85 -2.32 -2.88
CA HIS A 60 -13.82 -1.98 -1.47
C HIS A 60 -14.78 -0.81 -1.23
N LYS A 61 -15.88 -1.07 -0.51
CA LYS A 61 -16.97 -0.11 -0.33
C LYS A 61 -16.68 0.78 0.87
N THR A 62 -16.29 2.00 0.60
CA THR A 62 -16.08 3.07 1.58
C THR A 62 -17.07 4.19 1.28
N PHE A 63 -17.40 4.99 2.30
CA PHE A 63 -18.28 6.13 2.15
C PHE A 63 -17.56 7.41 2.53
N TRP A 64 -17.75 8.44 1.71
CA TRP A 64 -17.33 9.80 2.01
C TRP A 64 -18.54 10.74 2.04
N PRO A 65 -18.76 11.50 3.12
CA PRO A 65 -18.07 11.42 4.42
C PRO A 65 -18.30 10.06 5.12
N PRO A 66 -17.42 9.67 6.07
CA PRO A 66 -17.54 8.39 6.76
C PRO A 66 -18.83 8.33 7.60
N ILE A 67 -19.31 7.11 7.84
CA ILE A 67 -20.50 6.88 8.65
C ILE A 67 -20.18 7.29 10.09
N GLN A 68 -21.00 8.18 10.65
CA GLN A 68 -20.85 8.65 12.03
C GLN A 68 -21.29 7.55 13.01
N ARG A 69 -20.31 6.91 13.67
CA ARG A 69 -20.53 5.90 14.71
C ARG A 69 -19.83 6.33 16.00
N PRO A 70 -20.52 7.02 16.92
CA PRO A 70 -19.93 7.41 18.20
C PRO A 70 -19.72 6.19 19.09
N GLU A 71 -18.51 6.03 19.62
CA GLU A 71 -18.16 4.94 20.56
C GLU A 71 -18.17 5.44 22.01
N THR A 72 -17.98 6.75 22.22
CA THR A 72 -17.93 7.37 23.54
C THR A 72 -19.02 8.42 23.73
N TRP A 73 -19.38 8.71 24.99
CA TRP A 73 -20.32 9.78 25.34
C TRP A 73 -19.84 11.16 24.87
N PHE A 74 -18.51 11.38 24.84
CA PHE A 74 -17.94 12.61 24.32
C PHE A 74 -18.19 12.76 22.82
N GLU A 75 -17.96 11.70 22.04
CA GLU A 75 -18.25 11.66 20.61
C GLU A 75 -19.74 11.79 20.29
N MET A 76 -20.62 11.36 21.18
CA MET A 76 -22.07 11.57 21.02
C MET A 76 -22.43 13.07 21.07
N ILE A 77 -21.70 13.88 21.86
CA ILE A 77 -21.98 15.30 22.06
C ILE A 77 -21.25 16.15 21.00
N PHE A 78 -19.98 15.86 20.72
CA PHE A 78 -19.12 16.67 19.86
C PHE A 78 -18.96 16.12 18.44
N GLY A 79 -19.52 14.94 18.16
CA GLY A 79 -19.36 14.22 16.91
C GLY A 79 -18.25 13.16 17.00
N PRO A 80 -18.39 12.03 16.28
CA PRO A 80 -17.38 10.98 16.27
C PRO A 80 -16.13 11.39 15.49
N THR A 81 -14.98 10.89 15.93
CA THR A 81 -13.73 11.06 15.19
C THR A 81 -13.82 10.28 13.87
N PRO A 82 -13.57 10.91 12.71
CA PRO A 82 -13.60 10.19 11.44
C PRO A 82 -12.47 9.16 11.40
N LYS A 83 -12.82 7.88 11.24
CA LYS A 83 -11.87 6.78 11.14
C LYS A 83 -11.65 6.38 9.68
N VAL A 84 -10.42 6.01 9.35
CA VAL A 84 -10.07 5.48 8.03
C VAL A 84 -10.54 4.03 7.96
N GLU A 85 -11.28 3.66 6.91
CA GLU A 85 -11.67 2.28 6.66
C GLU A 85 -10.65 1.66 5.69
N THR A 86 -9.62 1.01 6.24
CA THR A 86 -8.51 0.43 5.47
C THR A 86 -8.76 -1.02 5.10
N VAL A 87 -8.13 -1.49 4.01
CA VAL A 87 -8.17 -2.90 3.64
C VAL A 87 -7.36 -3.71 4.66
N PRO A 88 -7.94 -4.77 5.29
CA PRO A 88 -7.25 -5.55 6.30
C PRO A 88 -6.10 -6.35 5.68
N LYS A 89 -5.00 -6.44 6.44
CA LYS A 89 -3.83 -7.27 6.12
C LYS A 89 -3.81 -8.50 7.02
N TYR A 90 -3.72 -9.67 6.41
CA TYR A 90 -3.68 -10.95 7.13
C TYR A 90 -2.26 -11.51 7.09
N ILE A 91 -1.57 -11.46 8.22
CA ILE A 91 -0.22 -12.00 8.39
C ILE A 91 -0.31 -13.49 8.71
N TYR A 92 0.55 -14.28 8.10
CA TYR A 92 0.66 -15.70 8.41
C TYR A 92 2.13 -16.15 8.35
N GLU A 93 2.46 -17.15 9.17
CA GLU A 93 3.79 -17.75 9.22
C GLU A 93 3.70 -19.18 8.69
N SER A 94 4.61 -19.55 7.79
CA SER A 94 4.74 -20.92 7.28
C SER A 94 6.21 -21.31 7.21
N GLN A 95 6.52 -22.56 7.57
CA GLN A 95 7.89 -23.05 7.52
C GLN A 95 8.43 -23.12 6.08
N ASP A 96 7.56 -23.27 5.08
CA ASP A 96 7.98 -23.38 3.68
C ASP A 96 8.15 -22.00 3.03
N GLU A 97 7.27 -21.04 3.37
CA GLU A 97 7.19 -19.75 2.69
C GLU A 97 7.86 -18.60 3.48
N GLY A 98 8.06 -18.75 4.79
CA GLY A 98 8.71 -17.76 5.66
C GLY A 98 7.82 -17.12 6.72
N PHE A 99 8.38 -16.11 7.41
CA PHE A 99 7.80 -15.49 8.61
C PHE A 99 7.12 -14.14 8.39
N TYR A 100 7.47 -13.42 7.32
CA TYR A 100 6.95 -12.07 7.05
C TYR A 100 5.82 -12.05 6.03
N ASN A 101 5.18 -13.20 5.81
CA ASN A 101 4.21 -13.35 4.74
C ASN A 101 2.87 -12.75 5.14
N PHE A 102 2.22 -12.13 4.17
CA PHE A 102 0.86 -11.68 4.36
C PHE A 102 0.11 -11.73 3.04
N TYR A 103 -1.21 -11.76 3.15
CA TYR A 103 -2.08 -11.55 2.01
C TYR A 103 -3.07 -10.44 2.30
N ILE A 104 -3.52 -9.81 1.23
CA ILE A 104 -4.58 -8.81 1.22
C ILE A 104 -5.62 -9.22 0.20
N GLU A 105 -6.89 -8.93 0.47
CA GLU A 105 -7.95 -9.15 -0.53
C GLU A 105 -7.74 -8.21 -1.71
N ASN A 106 -7.84 -8.72 -2.95
CA ASN A 106 -7.60 -7.93 -4.14
C ASN A 106 -8.88 -7.19 -4.53
N TYR A 107 -8.92 -5.87 -4.27
CA TYR A 107 -10.02 -4.99 -4.67
C TYR A 107 -9.61 -4.11 -5.85
N LYS A 108 -10.56 -3.82 -6.74
CA LYS A 108 -10.35 -3.00 -7.94
C LYS A 108 -9.83 -1.59 -7.66
N ASN A 109 -10.14 -1.04 -6.50
CA ASN A 109 -9.86 0.35 -6.10
C ASN A 109 -8.72 0.48 -5.09
N ILE A 110 -7.91 -0.56 -4.87
CA ILE A 110 -6.74 -0.46 -3.99
C ILE A 110 -5.67 0.40 -4.66
N TYR A 111 -5.05 1.27 -3.87
CA TYR A 111 -3.86 2.01 -4.26
C TYR A 111 -2.68 1.56 -3.42
N PHE A 112 -1.55 1.37 -4.09
CA PHE A 112 -0.27 1.11 -3.45
C PHE A 112 0.61 2.34 -3.56
N LEU A 113 1.57 2.45 -2.63
CA LEU A 113 2.65 3.40 -2.82
C LEU A 113 3.48 3.01 -4.05
N PRO A 114 3.92 3.97 -4.87
CA PRO A 114 4.88 3.70 -5.93
C PRO A 114 6.13 3.01 -5.38
N ASP A 115 6.67 2.03 -6.13
CA ASP A 115 7.81 1.23 -5.68
C ASP A 115 9.02 2.08 -5.28
N TRP A 116 9.31 3.17 -6.01
CA TRP A 116 10.41 4.08 -5.67
C TRP A 116 10.22 4.77 -4.32
N LEU A 117 8.97 5.10 -3.96
CA LEU A 117 8.64 5.78 -2.71
C LEU A 117 8.65 4.78 -1.55
N SER A 118 8.10 3.58 -1.77
CA SER A 118 8.18 2.48 -0.79
C SER A 118 9.64 2.15 -0.49
N GLN A 119 10.48 1.99 -1.52
CA GLN A 119 11.91 1.77 -1.37
C GLN A 119 12.59 2.90 -0.60
N PHE A 120 12.27 4.17 -0.90
CA PHE A 120 12.85 5.31 -0.20
C PHE A 120 12.52 5.28 1.30
N ILE A 121 11.25 5.04 1.65
CA ILE A 121 10.81 4.96 3.05
C ILE A 121 11.53 3.82 3.78
N GLN A 122 11.59 2.63 3.16
CA GLN A 122 12.22 1.46 3.79
C GLN A 122 13.73 1.62 3.96
N VAL A 123 14.45 2.07 2.92
CA VAL A 123 15.92 2.10 2.92
C VAL A 123 16.49 3.36 3.58
N LYS A 124 15.82 4.52 3.44
CA LYS A 124 16.33 5.80 3.97
C LYS A 124 15.73 6.19 5.31
N LEU A 125 14.48 5.79 5.60
CA LEU A 125 13.83 6.08 6.88
C LEU A 125 13.87 4.86 7.84
N ASN A 126 14.38 3.71 7.40
CA ASN A 126 14.43 2.45 8.16
C ASN A 126 13.06 1.93 8.63
N ILE A 127 11.97 2.36 7.97
CA ILE A 127 10.60 1.91 8.29
C ILE A 127 10.29 0.68 7.43
N CYS A 128 10.57 -0.52 7.95
CA CYS A 128 10.40 -1.77 7.19
C CYS A 128 9.24 -2.64 7.72
N LEU A 129 9.28 -3.00 9.00
CA LEU A 129 8.30 -3.92 9.60
C LEU A 129 7.21 -3.19 10.39
N ASP A 130 7.60 -2.14 11.12
CA ASP A 130 6.65 -1.32 11.87
C ASP A 130 6.00 -0.28 10.97
N LEU A 131 4.69 -0.43 10.74
CA LEU A 131 3.89 0.47 9.91
C LEU A 131 3.20 1.58 10.72
N THR A 132 3.27 1.54 12.05
CA THR A 132 2.50 2.40 12.95
C THR A 132 2.64 3.88 12.61
N VAL A 133 3.87 4.34 12.33
CA VAL A 133 4.14 5.73 11.97
C VAL A 133 3.46 6.12 10.66
N LEU A 134 3.52 5.25 9.66
CA LEU A 134 2.98 5.53 8.32
C LEU A 134 1.45 5.49 8.32
N GLU A 135 0.87 4.57 9.08
CA GLU A 135 -0.58 4.52 9.34
C GLU A 135 -1.06 5.77 10.08
N THR A 136 -0.32 6.21 11.09
CA THR A 136 -0.62 7.46 11.82
C THR A 136 -0.58 8.67 10.89
N ILE A 137 0.42 8.78 10.00
CA ILE A 137 0.50 9.87 9.02
C ILE A 137 -0.72 9.86 8.09
N ARG A 138 -1.11 8.68 7.59
CA ARG A 138 -2.31 8.53 6.74
C ARG A 138 -3.58 8.96 7.48
N GLU A 139 -3.74 8.55 8.73
CA GLU A 139 -4.90 8.91 9.57
C GLU A 139 -4.97 10.41 9.84
N VAL A 140 -3.84 11.04 10.21
CA VAL A 140 -3.77 12.48 10.41
C VAL A 140 -4.11 13.25 9.12
N LEU A 141 -3.62 12.77 7.97
CA LEU A 141 -3.95 13.36 6.67
C LEU A 141 -5.45 13.25 6.39
N PHE A 142 -6.04 12.08 6.62
CA PHE A 142 -7.47 11.84 6.42
C PHE A 142 -8.35 12.73 7.31
N VAL A 143 -8.04 12.80 8.61
CA VAL A 143 -8.73 13.69 9.55
C VAL A 143 -8.57 15.15 9.13
N GLY A 144 -7.36 15.56 8.71
CA GLY A 144 -7.08 16.89 8.20
C GLY A 144 -7.93 17.26 6.97
N LEU A 145 -8.05 16.35 6.00
CA LEU A 145 -8.92 16.52 4.83
C LEU A 145 -10.40 16.61 5.22
N MET A 146 -10.84 15.81 6.19
CA MET A 146 -12.22 15.87 6.69
C MET A 146 -12.50 17.24 7.31
N VAL A 147 -11.66 17.70 8.23
CA VAL A 147 -11.81 19.03 8.86
C VAL A 147 -11.80 20.13 7.81
N TYR A 148 -10.89 20.07 6.83
CA TYR A 148 -10.83 21.04 5.76
C TYR A 148 -12.09 21.02 4.87
N SER A 149 -12.64 19.83 4.56
CA SER A 149 -13.89 19.71 3.82
C SER A 149 -15.06 20.39 4.54
N GLN A 150 -15.11 20.33 5.87
CA GLN A 150 -16.12 21.03 6.67
C GLN A 150 -15.93 22.55 6.60
N ILE A 151 -14.69 23.05 6.61
CA ILE A 151 -14.39 24.47 6.42
C ILE A 151 -14.87 24.94 5.04
N VAL A 152 -14.64 24.15 3.97
CA VAL A 152 -15.13 24.46 2.62
C VAL A 152 -16.66 24.48 2.57
N ILE A 153 -17.34 23.48 3.14
CA ILE A 153 -18.81 23.44 3.21
C ILE A 153 -19.34 24.67 3.96
N PHE A 154 -18.72 25.00 5.09
CA PHE A 154 -19.10 26.16 5.89
C PHE A 154 -18.89 27.46 5.11
N ARG A 155 -17.80 27.58 4.34
CA ARG A 155 -17.57 28.72 3.45
C ARG A 155 -18.64 28.84 2.37
N ILE A 156 -19.02 27.74 1.73
CA ILE A 156 -20.08 27.72 0.70
C ILE A 156 -21.43 28.17 1.30
N ALA A 157 -21.75 27.71 2.52
CA ALA A 157 -22.95 28.13 3.22
C ALA A 157 -22.94 29.64 3.55
N LEU A 158 -21.76 30.20 3.85
CA LEU A 158 -21.56 31.62 4.12
C LEU A 158 -21.41 32.50 2.87
N SER A 159 -21.44 31.93 1.65
CA SER A 159 -21.19 32.67 0.40
C SER A 159 -22.02 33.93 0.23
N TRP A 160 -23.30 33.89 0.61
CA TRP A 160 -24.19 35.04 0.53
C TRP A 160 -24.21 35.88 1.82
N PHE A 161 -23.81 35.28 2.95
CA PHE A 161 -23.88 35.92 4.26
C PHE A 161 -22.90 37.09 4.38
N ILE A 162 -21.67 36.92 3.89
CA ILE A 162 -20.63 37.97 3.93
C ILE A 162 -21.00 39.15 3.02
N TYR A 163 -21.76 38.92 1.95
CA TYR A 163 -22.20 39.98 1.04
C TYR A 163 -23.29 40.87 1.66
N ILE A 164 -24.16 40.29 2.49
CA ILE A 164 -25.28 41.01 3.11
C ILE A 164 -24.87 41.65 4.45
N ASN A 165 -23.96 41.03 5.18
CA ASN A 165 -23.58 41.46 6.52
C ASN A 165 -22.41 42.46 6.49
N PRO A 166 -22.58 43.69 7.01
CA PRO A 166 -21.49 44.68 7.09
C PRO A 166 -20.39 44.29 8.09
N TYR A 167 -20.64 43.33 8.99
CA TYR A 167 -19.62 42.79 9.90
C TYR A 167 -18.94 41.56 9.30
N THR A 168 -17.76 41.79 8.72
CA THR A 168 -16.99 40.76 7.99
C THR A 168 -16.08 39.92 8.88
N LEU A 169 -15.74 40.37 10.09
CA LEU A 169 -14.97 39.60 11.07
C LEU A 169 -15.90 38.74 11.95
N PRO A 170 -15.56 37.47 12.26
CA PRO A 170 -14.35 36.73 11.88
C PRO A 170 -14.43 36.00 10.52
N TRP A 171 -15.55 36.10 9.82
CA TRP A 171 -15.86 35.31 8.61
C TRP A 171 -14.87 35.48 7.45
N CYS A 172 -14.21 36.64 7.37
CA CYS A 172 -13.17 36.89 6.39
C CYS A 172 -11.97 35.93 6.48
N TYR A 173 -11.65 35.40 7.68
CA TYR A 173 -10.57 34.43 7.82
C TYR A 173 -10.93 33.07 7.20
N LEU A 174 -12.19 32.65 7.34
CA LEU A 174 -12.69 31.44 6.71
C LEU A 174 -12.76 31.57 5.19
N ALA A 175 -13.13 32.75 4.69
CA ALA A 175 -13.08 33.07 3.27
C ALA A 175 -11.64 32.99 2.75
N ALA A 176 -10.68 33.66 3.41
CA ALA A 176 -9.27 33.60 3.01
C ALA A 176 -8.70 32.18 2.99
N ALA A 177 -9.15 31.28 3.88
CA ALA A 177 -8.69 29.89 3.93
C ALA A 177 -9.17 29.00 2.75
N VAL A 178 -10.21 29.42 2.04
CA VAL A 178 -10.87 28.62 0.98
C VAL A 178 -10.83 29.31 -0.38
N ASP A 179 -10.88 30.65 -0.43
CA ASP A 179 -11.04 31.40 -1.68
C ASP A 179 -9.83 31.25 -2.63
N TRP A 180 -8.64 30.87 -2.15
CA TRP A 180 -7.51 30.51 -3.01
C TRP A 180 -7.84 29.37 -3.99
N THR A 181 -8.77 28.48 -3.62
CA THR A 181 -9.22 27.38 -4.49
C THR A 181 -10.01 27.92 -5.68
N GLU A 182 -10.78 29.00 -5.46
CA GLU A 182 -11.53 29.67 -6.52
C GLU A 182 -10.57 30.39 -7.47
N GLU A 183 -9.51 31.01 -6.96
CA GLU A 183 -8.47 31.66 -7.77
C GLU A 183 -7.73 30.67 -8.69
N ILE A 184 -7.38 29.47 -8.20
CA ILE A 184 -6.68 28.45 -8.99
C ILE A 184 -7.59 27.81 -10.04
N LEU A 185 -8.85 27.56 -9.67
CA LEU A 185 -9.83 26.94 -10.57
C LEU A 185 -10.54 27.97 -11.48
N GLN A 186 -10.21 29.26 -11.32
CA GLN A 186 -10.76 30.34 -12.13
C GLN A 186 -10.38 30.12 -13.60
N GLY A 187 -11.39 29.96 -14.45
CA GLY A 187 -11.22 29.69 -15.88
C GLY A 187 -11.18 28.22 -16.28
N ILE A 188 -11.11 27.29 -15.31
CA ILE A 188 -11.29 25.85 -15.55
C ILE A 188 -12.75 25.46 -15.32
N VAL A 189 -13.33 25.90 -14.21
CA VAL A 189 -14.71 25.55 -13.83
C VAL A 189 -15.68 26.63 -14.34
N PRO A 190 -16.65 26.30 -15.22
CA PRO A 190 -17.63 27.26 -15.68
C PRO A 190 -18.67 27.58 -14.59
N ALA A 191 -19.14 28.82 -14.55
CA ALA A 191 -20.31 29.16 -13.74
C ALA A 191 -21.58 28.62 -14.41
N ILE A 192 -22.39 27.86 -13.66
CA ILE A 192 -23.64 27.29 -14.15
C ILE A 192 -24.77 28.17 -13.63
N LEU A 193 -25.56 28.78 -14.54
CA LEU A 193 -26.70 29.65 -14.20
C LEU A 193 -26.35 30.82 -13.26
N GLY A 194 -25.11 31.32 -13.32
CA GLY A 194 -24.62 32.41 -12.47
C GLY A 194 -24.22 31.99 -11.05
N VAL A 195 -24.29 30.70 -10.72
CA VAL A 195 -23.80 30.15 -9.45
C VAL A 195 -22.36 29.68 -9.61
N ASN A 196 -21.50 30.06 -8.68
CA ASN A 196 -20.13 29.56 -8.62
C ASN A 196 -20.14 28.10 -8.13
N VAL A 197 -19.77 27.16 -9.00
CA VAL A 197 -19.74 25.71 -8.69
C VAL A 197 -18.35 25.27 -8.22
N THR A 198 -17.37 26.18 -8.21
CA THR A 198 -15.96 25.87 -7.93
C THR A 198 -15.77 25.20 -6.58
N GLY A 199 -16.39 25.73 -5.52
CA GLY A 199 -16.34 25.12 -4.18
C GLY A 199 -16.92 23.70 -4.14
N SER A 200 -17.98 23.41 -4.90
CA SER A 200 -18.58 22.07 -4.97
C SER A 200 -17.70 21.09 -5.76
N VAL A 201 -17.09 21.53 -6.86
CA VAL A 201 -16.13 20.71 -7.62
C VAL A 201 -14.90 20.40 -6.77
N PHE A 202 -14.38 21.39 -6.07
CA PHE A 202 -13.24 21.22 -5.18
C PHE A 202 -13.56 20.29 -4.01
N LEU A 203 -14.77 20.37 -3.44
CA LEU A 203 -15.23 19.42 -2.43
C LEU A 203 -15.26 17.98 -2.97
N GLY A 204 -15.65 17.79 -4.24
CA GLY A 204 -15.56 16.50 -4.92
C GLY A 204 -14.12 15.99 -5.04
N LEU A 205 -13.16 16.88 -5.38
CA LEU A 205 -11.74 16.54 -5.43
C LEU A 205 -11.20 16.13 -4.04
N LEU A 206 -11.55 16.86 -2.99
CA LEU A 206 -11.21 16.49 -1.62
C LEU A 206 -11.78 15.12 -1.25
N GLY A 207 -13.01 14.81 -1.68
CA GLY A 207 -13.62 13.50 -1.50
C GLY A 207 -12.85 12.38 -2.19
N VAL A 208 -12.41 12.57 -3.43
CA VAL A 208 -11.57 11.59 -4.15
C VAL A 208 -10.23 11.39 -3.45
N MET A 209 -9.59 12.47 -2.99
CA MET A 209 -8.33 12.41 -2.24
C MET A 209 -8.51 11.65 -0.92
N ALA A 210 -9.57 11.94 -0.17
CA ALA A 210 -9.85 11.26 1.09
C ALA A 210 -10.20 9.77 0.87
N ASP A 211 -10.98 9.46 -0.18
CA ASP A 211 -11.30 8.08 -0.54
C ASP A 211 -10.02 7.30 -0.92
N SER A 212 -9.11 7.92 -1.66
CA SER A 212 -7.82 7.31 -2.00
C SER A 212 -6.98 6.91 -0.78
N LEU A 213 -7.11 7.62 0.35
CA LEU A 213 -6.43 7.26 1.61
C LEU A 213 -7.06 6.03 2.26
N ASN A 214 -8.37 5.84 2.17
CA ASN A 214 -9.03 4.63 2.67
C ASN A 214 -8.56 3.39 1.88
N HIS A 215 -8.31 3.56 0.59
CA HIS A 215 -7.83 2.47 -0.27
C HIS A 215 -6.30 2.35 -0.34
N LEU A 216 -5.56 3.21 0.35
CA LEU A 216 -4.09 3.16 0.38
C LEU A 216 -3.61 2.04 1.32
N VAL A 217 -2.95 1.04 0.72
CA VAL A 217 -2.40 -0.11 1.44
C VAL A 217 -0.87 -0.05 1.43
N PHE A 218 -0.26 -0.26 2.60
CA PHE A 218 1.19 -0.36 2.75
C PHE A 218 1.63 -1.82 2.67
N THR A 219 2.50 -2.13 1.71
CA THR A 219 2.97 -3.51 1.43
C THR A 219 4.31 -3.83 2.09
N MET A 220 4.87 -2.92 2.88
CA MET A 220 6.20 -3.09 3.48
C MET A 220 6.21 -4.32 4.41
N PRO A 221 7.26 -5.16 4.37
CA PRO A 221 8.58 -4.90 3.76
C PRO A 221 8.70 -5.17 2.25
N PHE A 222 7.64 -5.67 1.60
CA PHE A 222 7.64 -5.93 0.15
C PHE A 222 7.30 -4.68 -0.66
N LEU A 223 7.77 -4.64 -1.91
CA LEU A 223 7.28 -3.69 -2.91
C LEU A 223 5.90 -4.12 -3.41
N ALA A 224 5.12 -3.17 -3.92
CA ALA A 224 3.79 -3.47 -4.44
C ALA A 224 3.84 -4.40 -5.65
N SER A 225 4.93 -4.32 -6.43
CA SER A 225 5.18 -5.20 -7.58
C SER A 225 5.49 -6.65 -7.23
N GLU A 226 5.77 -6.98 -5.97
CA GLU A 226 6.04 -8.36 -5.52
C GLU A 226 4.76 -9.15 -5.21
N GLY A 227 3.58 -8.51 -5.27
CA GLY A 227 2.32 -9.16 -4.97
C GLY A 227 1.94 -10.18 -6.04
N GLU A 228 1.75 -11.43 -5.62
CA GLU A 228 1.27 -12.51 -6.49
C GLU A 228 -0.26 -12.67 -6.38
N GLU A 229 -0.94 -12.62 -7.51
CA GLU A 229 -2.39 -12.83 -7.59
C GLU A 229 -2.71 -14.31 -7.45
N THR A 230 -3.34 -14.68 -6.34
CA THR A 230 -3.74 -16.07 -6.07
C THR A 230 -5.19 -16.13 -5.64
N LYS A 231 -5.83 -17.30 -5.80
CA LYS A 231 -7.19 -17.53 -5.30
C LYS A 231 -7.11 -18.32 -4.02
N MET A 232 -7.61 -17.76 -2.93
CA MET A 232 -7.63 -18.42 -1.62
C MET A 232 -9.07 -18.59 -1.14
N LEU A 233 -9.30 -19.66 -0.38
CA LEU A 233 -10.59 -19.92 0.25
C LEU A 233 -10.62 -19.18 1.58
N ILE A 234 -11.31 -18.04 1.60
CA ILE A 234 -11.49 -17.19 2.79
C ILE A 234 -12.97 -17.24 3.15
N ASN A 235 -13.29 -17.67 4.37
CA ASN A 235 -14.67 -17.79 4.87
C ASN A 235 -15.58 -18.64 3.95
N ASP A 236 -15.09 -19.80 3.50
CA ASP A 236 -15.79 -20.71 2.57
C ASP A 236 -16.08 -20.12 1.18
N GLU A 237 -15.53 -18.95 0.85
CA GLU A 237 -15.63 -18.31 -0.45
C GLU A 237 -14.25 -18.23 -1.13
N MET A 238 -14.19 -18.60 -2.41
CA MET A 238 -12.98 -18.39 -3.22
C MET A 238 -12.84 -16.90 -3.53
N ARG A 239 -11.84 -16.25 -2.94
CA ARG A 239 -11.55 -14.83 -3.13
C ARG A 239 -10.20 -14.65 -3.81
N ASP A 240 -10.14 -13.65 -4.69
CA ASP A 240 -8.89 -13.22 -5.32
C ASP A 240 -8.09 -12.40 -4.29
N VAL A 241 -6.86 -12.82 -4.01
CA VAL A 241 -5.97 -12.20 -3.02
C VAL A 241 -4.63 -11.89 -3.64
N LEU A 242 -3.98 -10.84 -3.12
CA LEU A 242 -2.58 -10.54 -3.39
C LEU A 242 -1.76 -11.10 -2.24
N LYS A 243 -0.91 -12.06 -2.55
CA LYS A 243 -0.03 -12.76 -1.60
C LYS A 243 1.38 -12.20 -1.72
N PHE A 244 1.96 -11.81 -0.60
CA PHE A 244 3.35 -11.39 -0.47
C PHE A 244 4.08 -12.42 0.38
N HIS A 245 5.09 -13.06 -0.20
CA HIS A 245 5.79 -14.18 0.42
C HIS A 245 7.26 -14.25 0.02
N TYR A 246 8.02 -15.09 0.72
CA TYR A 246 9.48 -15.21 0.63
C TYR A 246 10.26 -13.99 1.13
N LEU A 247 11.52 -13.85 0.71
CA LEU A 247 12.40 -12.74 1.08
C LEU A 247 12.06 -11.50 0.22
N PRO A 248 11.85 -10.32 0.82
CA PRO A 248 11.62 -9.09 0.07
C PRO A 248 12.77 -8.76 -0.89
N ILE A 249 12.45 -8.33 -2.12
CA ILE A 249 13.46 -7.99 -3.13
C ILE A 249 14.45 -6.92 -2.66
N LEU A 250 14.00 -6.03 -1.77
CA LEU A 250 14.82 -4.96 -1.20
C LEU A 250 15.98 -5.50 -0.37
N TRP A 251 15.80 -6.64 0.32
CA TRP A 251 16.83 -7.26 1.15
C TRP A 251 17.89 -8.00 0.33
N TYR A 252 17.61 -8.33 -0.93
CA TYR A 252 18.65 -8.79 -1.86
C TYR A 252 19.53 -7.65 -2.37
N ARG A 253 18.97 -6.44 -2.48
CA ARG A 253 19.67 -5.27 -3.06
C ARG A 253 20.38 -4.42 -2.02
N TYR A 254 19.83 -4.37 -0.82
CA TYR A 254 20.33 -3.57 0.29
C TYR A 254 20.48 -4.45 1.53
N PRO A 255 21.48 -4.19 2.39
CA PRO A 255 21.63 -4.94 3.62
C PRO A 255 20.40 -4.80 4.49
N ILE A 256 20.00 -5.90 5.14
CA ILE A 256 18.88 -5.92 6.08
C ILE A 256 19.19 -4.96 7.23
N PRO A 257 18.25 -4.07 7.61
CA PRO A 257 18.43 -3.16 8.72
C PRO A 257 18.96 -3.87 9.98
N ASN A 258 19.98 -3.31 10.62
CA ASN A 258 20.63 -3.95 11.77
C ASN A 258 19.64 -4.18 12.94
N GLU A 259 18.67 -3.30 13.13
CA GLU A 259 17.61 -3.44 14.13
C GLU A 259 16.82 -4.75 13.97
N ILE A 260 16.52 -5.14 12.73
CA ILE A 260 15.82 -6.38 12.42
C ILE A 260 16.74 -7.59 12.70
N ARG A 261 18.02 -7.50 12.33
CA ARG A 261 19.00 -8.56 12.60
C ARG A 261 19.21 -8.78 14.10
N GLU A 262 19.27 -7.71 14.88
CA GLU A 262 19.34 -7.76 16.35
C GLU A 262 18.09 -8.39 16.95
N PHE A 263 16.90 -8.04 16.45
CA PHE A 263 15.65 -8.68 16.86
C PHE A 263 15.64 -10.19 16.57
N TRP A 264 16.09 -10.62 15.39
CA TRP A 264 16.21 -12.05 15.07
C TRP A 264 17.23 -12.77 15.95
N TYR A 265 18.34 -12.13 16.29
CA TYR A 265 19.37 -12.76 17.12
C TYR A 265 18.96 -12.87 18.60
N ASN A 266 18.32 -11.84 19.14
CA ASN A 266 18.00 -11.76 20.57
C ASN A 266 16.61 -12.31 20.92
N GLU A 267 15.59 -11.99 20.14
CA GLU A 267 14.19 -12.27 20.48
C GLU A 267 13.62 -13.45 19.70
N ARG A 268 13.96 -13.59 18.41
CA ARG A 268 13.40 -14.62 17.51
C ARG A 268 14.48 -15.41 16.76
N PRO A 269 15.25 -16.28 17.46
CA PRO A 269 16.32 -17.07 16.86
C PRO A 269 15.81 -18.15 15.89
N ASP A 270 14.52 -18.50 15.98
CA ASP A 270 13.83 -19.36 15.02
C ASP A 270 13.80 -18.74 13.62
N ILE A 271 13.52 -17.44 13.52
CA ILE A 271 13.55 -16.70 12.25
C ILE A 271 14.98 -16.66 11.72
N LEU A 272 15.96 -16.36 12.58
CA LEU A 272 17.37 -16.34 12.18
C LEU A 272 17.80 -17.67 11.58
N LYS A 273 17.49 -18.78 12.27
CA LYS A 273 17.84 -20.13 11.81
C LYS A 273 17.17 -20.48 10.49
N TYR A 274 15.90 -20.10 10.33
CA TYR A 274 15.21 -20.28 9.06
C TYR A 274 15.86 -19.47 7.94
N MET A 275 16.14 -18.18 8.17
CA MET A 275 16.75 -17.32 7.16
C MET A 275 18.12 -17.86 6.72
N GLN A 276 18.96 -18.28 7.67
CA GLN A 276 20.26 -18.88 7.37
C GLN A 276 20.15 -20.21 6.59
N ASN A 277 19.13 -21.03 6.86
CA ASN A 277 18.96 -22.31 6.19
C ASN A 277 18.31 -22.18 4.81
N ALA A 278 17.24 -21.39 4.70
CA ALA A 278 16.47 -21.21 3.48
C ALA A 278 17.23 -20.39 2.44
N TYR A 279 18.09 -19.47 2.89
CA TYR A 279 18.83 -18.54 2.05
C TYR A 279 20.35 -18.71 2.18
N LYS A 280 20.82 -19.92 2.53
CA LYS A 280 22.25 -20.23 2.71
C LYS A 280 23.09 -19.90 1.48
N ASP A 281 22.53 -20.13 0.29
CA ASP A 281 23.23 -19.94 -0.98
C ASP A 281 23.32 -18.45 -1.38
N LEU A 282 22.64 -17.56 -0.65
CA LEU A 282 22.68 -16.13 -0.86
C LEU A 282 23.75 -15.50 0.03
N ASP A 283 24.63 -14.69 -0.55
CA ASP A 283 25.66 -13.92 0.16
C ASP A 283 25.06 -12.72 0.92
N ILE A 284 24.14 -13.00 1.85
CA ILE A 284 23.41 -12.03 2.66
C ILE A 284 23.84 -12.16 4.12
N GLN A 285 24.25 -11.05 4.72
CA GLN A 285 24.60 -11.00 6.13
C GLN A 285 23.34 -10.96 7.00
N PHE A 286 23.00 -12.09 7.63
CA PHE A 286 21.86 -12.18 8.58
C PHE A 286 22.23 -11.83 10.03
N LEU A 287 23.51 -11.96 10.39
CA LEU A 287 23.98 -11.69 11.75
C LEU A 287 24.09 -10.18 12.03
N PRO A 288 23.82 -9.72 13.27
CA PRO A 288 24.01 -8.33 13.66
C PRO A 288 25.44 -7.85 13.47
N ASP A 289 25.61 -6.56 13.17
CA ASP A 289 26.93 -5.97 12.93
C ASP A 289 27.85 -6.07 14.14
N ASN A 290 27.29 -5.94 15.35
CA ASN A 290 28.03 -6.08 16.60
C ASN A 290 28.66 -7.49 16.76
N VAL A 291 27.90 -8.53 16.42
CA VAL A 291 28.35 -9.93 16.51
C VAL A 291 29.41 -10.19 15.43
N VAL A 292 29.19 -9.72 14.21
CA VAL A 292 30.16 -9.89 13.12
C VAL A 292 31.47 -9.14 13.40
N GLN A 293 31.39 -7.93 13.96
CA GLN A 293 32.59 -7.19 14.39
C GLN A 293 33.36 -7.92 15.48
N GLN A 294 32.66 -8.48 16.48
CA GLN A 294 33.30 -9.29 17.54
C GLN A 294 33.97 -10.54 16.98
N LEU A 295 33.30 -11.27 16.08
CA LEU A 295 33.86 -12.45 15.41
C LEU A 295 35.10 -12.08 14.59
N ASN A 296 35.03 -11.00 13.81
CA ASN A 296 36.17 -10.52 13.02
C ASN A 296 37.36 -10.12 13.91
N GLN A 297 37.11 -9.45 15.04
CA GLN A 297 38.15 -9.10 16.02
C GLN A 297 38.78 -10.35 16.65
N GLN A 298 37.97 -11.35 16.99
CA GLN A 298 38.45 -12.63 17.50
C GLN A 298 39.32 -13.34 16.47
N ILE A 299 38.87 -13.44 15.22
CA ILE A 299 39.63 -14.06 14.11
C ILE A 299 40.98 -13.37 13.88
N VAL A 300 41.00 -12.03 13.89
CA VAL A 300 42.24 -11.26 13.76
C VAL A 300 43.17 -11.54 14.95
N SER A 301 42.64 -11.58 16.16
CA SER A 301 43.45 -11.89 17.35
C SER A 301 44.02 -13.31 17.32
N THR A 302 43.26 -14.31 16.87
CA THR A 302 43.74 -15.69 16.74
C THR A 302 44.79 -15.85 15.64
N ASN A 303 44.63 -15.14 14.51
CA ASN A 303 45.61 -15.16 13.42
C ASN A 303 46.93 -14.50 13.84
N LEU A 304 46.87 -13.38 14.56
CA LEU A 304 48.06 -12.75 15.14
C LEU A 304 48.75 -13.65 16.18
N ILE A 305 47.99 -14.41 16.97
CA ILE A 305 48.55 -15.42 17.87
C ILE A 305 49.20 -16.55 17.07
N TYR A 306 48.61 -17.01 15.96
CA TYR A 306 49.20 -18.07 15.13
C TYR A 306 50.48 -17.61 14.41
N ASP A 307 50.54 -16.35 13.96
CA ASP A 307 51.74 -15.76 13.33
C ASP A 307 52.85 -15.46 14.35
N SER A 308 52.49 -15.01 15.55
CA SER A 308 53.47 -14.81 16.65
C SER A 308 53.91 -16.15 17.27
N ALA A 309 53.03 -17.14 17.36
CA ALA A 309 53.37 -18.49 17.78
C ALA A 309 54.18 -19.22 16.70
N SER A 310 53.92 -19.06 15.40
CA SER A 310 54.75 -19.70 14.37
C SER A 310 56.18 -19.13 14.35
N THR A 311 56.35 -17.83 14.58
CA THR A 311 57.69 -17.21 14.72
C THR A 311 58.37 -17.53 16.06
N GLN A 312 57.61 -17.66 17.16
CA GLN A 312 58.15 -18.10 18.45
C GLN A 312 58.43 -19.61 18.50
N ILE A 313 57.61 -20.47 17.91
CA ILE A 313 57.79 -21.93 17.87
C ILE A 313 58.96 -22.29 16.94
N ILE A 314 59.19 -21.56 15.83
CA ILE A 314 60.40 -21.75 15.01
C ILE A 314 61.66 -21.31 15.78
N SER A 315 61.56 -20.30 16.66
CA SER A 315 62.69 -19.86 17.50
C SER A 315 62.84 -20.65 18.82
N THR A 316 61.83 -21.43 19.23
CA THR A 316 61.81 -22.24 20.46
C THR A 316 61.62 -23.73 20.23
N ALA A 317 61.72 -24.22 18.98
CA ALA A 317 61.78 -25.65 18.65
C ALA A 317 63.12 -26.29 19.05
N THR A 318 63.48 -26.12 20.32
CA THR A 318 64.13 -27.12 21.14
C THR A 318 63.37 -27.13 22.46
N SER A 319 62.59 -28.19 22.68
CA SER A 319 61.82 -28.53 23.88
C SER A 319 60.49 -27.78 24.10
N VAL A 320 59.37 -28.47 23.88
CA VAL A 320 58.44 -28.93 24.94
C VAL A 320 57.21 -29.56 24.27
N GLN A 321 57.03 -30.86 24.52
CA GLN A 321 55.81 -31.61 24.29
C GLN A 321 54.75 -31.13 25.30
N THR A 322 53.55 -30.72 24.90
CA THR A 322 52.36 -30.82 25.77
C THR A 322 51.05 -30.73 24.98
N HIS A 323 50.08 -31.51 25.47
CA HIS A 323 48.74 -31.75 24.97
C HIS A 323 47.93 -30.47 24.69
N ILE A 324 47.30 -30.41 23.51
CA ILE A 324 46.21 -29.48 23.19
C ILE A 324 44.91 -30.29 23.18
N ASP A 325 43.93 -29.86 23.98
CA ASP A 325 42.60 -30.45 24.09
C ASP A 325 41.81 -30.28 22.77
N ASN A 326 41.29 -31.40 22.25
CA ASN A 326 40.60 -31.49 20.97
C ASN A 326 39.20 -30.81 20.92
N ASN A 327 38.67 -30.32 22.03
CA ASN A 327 37.29 -29.80 22.08
C ASN A 327 37.09 -28.43 21.40
N SER A 328 38.15 -27.63 21.23
CA SER A 328 38.05 -26.33 20.54
C SER A 328 38.09 -26.44 19.01
N LEU A 329 38.62 -27.55 18.49
CA LEU A 329 38.68 -27.83 17.06
C LEU A 329 37.34 -28.29 16.50
N ASP A 330 36.55 -29.05 17.27
CA ASP A 330 35.22 -29.50 16.84
C ASP A 330 34.24 -28.32 16.69
N PHE A 331 34.31 -27.32 17.57
CA PHE A 331 33.47 -26.11 17.46
C PHE A 331 33.81 -25.26 16.23
N LEU A 332 35.10 -25.18 15.87
CA LEU A 332 35.54 -24.45 14.68
C LEU A 332 35.15 -25.19 13.39
N ASN A 333 35.19 -26.52 13.38
CA ASN A 333 34.80 -27.31 12.21
C ASN A 333 33.30 -27.19 11.91
N ASP A 334 32.46 -27.12 12.95
CA ASP A 334 31.03 -26.87 12.77
C ASP A 334 30.78 -25.46 12.21
N VAL A 335 31.53 -24.44 12.64
CA VAL A 335 31.38 -23.06 12.12
C VAL A 335 31.86 -22.92 10.67
N PHE A 336 32.93 -23.63 10.28
CA PHE A 336 33.43 -23.61 8.89
C PHE A 336 32.50 -24.31 7.88
N HIS A 337 31.58 -25.17 8.32
CA HIS A 337 30.55 -25.75 7.44
C HIS A 337 29.36 -24.81 7.16
N TYR A 338 29.31 -23.65 7.83
CA TYR A 338 28.29 -22.61 7.67
C TYR A 338 28.82 -21.31 7.05
N PHE A 339 30.09 -21.25 6.64
CA PHE A 339 30.65 -20.18 5.80
C PHE A 339 30.64 -20.54 4.31
#